data_AF-A0A659QCU9-F1
#
_entry.id   AF-A0A659QCU9-F1
#
_cell.length_a   1.000
_cell.length_b   1.000
_cell.length_c   1.000
_cell.angle_alpha   90.00
_cell.angle_beta   90.00
_cell.angle_gamma   90.00
#
_symmetry.space_group_name_H-M   'P 1'
#
loop_
_entity.id
_entity.type
_entity.pdbx_description
1 polymer ?
#
loop_
_entity_poly.entity_id
_entity_poly.type
_entity_poly.pdbx_seq_one_letter_code
_entity_poly.pdbx_strand_id
1 'polypeptide(L)'
;MSYKIMAINAGSSSLKFQLLEMPQGDMLCQGLIERIGMADAQVTIKTHSQKWQETVPVADHRDAVTLLREKLLGYRCLKSLGVR
;
A
#
# COMPACT_ATOMS: atom_id res chain seq x y z
N MET A 1 16.78 -3.74 -17.49
CA MET A 1 16.81 -3.06 -16.17
C MET A 1 15.58 -3.46 -15.40
N SER A 2 15.70 -3.72 -14.09
CA SER A 2 14.54 -3.93 -13.24
C SER A 2 13.91 -2.58 -12.88
N TYR A 3 12.58 -2.48 -12.92
CA TYR A 3 11.82 -1.31 -12.47
C TYR A 3 10.61 -1.75 -11.67
N LYS A 4 10.03 -0.83 -10.90
CA LYS A 4 8.90 -1.13 -10.02
C LYS A 4 7.66 -0.39 -10.50
N ILE A 5 6.53 -1.09 -10.54
CA ILE A 5 5.22 -0.50 -10.83
C ILE A 5 4.33 -0.69 -9.62
N MET A 6 3.56 0.35 -9.28
CA MET A 6 2.47 0.24 -8.34
C MET A 6 1.14 0.29 -9.07
N ALA A 7 0.36 -0.78 -8.96
CA ALA A 7 -1.03 -0.80 -9.38
C ALA A 7 -1.91 -0.38 -8.21
N ILE A 8 -2.77 0.62 -8.40
CA ILE A 8 -3.72 1.11 -7.38
C ILE A 8 -5.13 1.00 -7.96
N ASN A 9 -6.05 0.47 -7.16
CA ASN A 9 -7.48 0.52 -7.39
C ASN A 9 -8.12 1.23 -6.19
N ALA A 10 -8.69 2.41 -6.45
CA ALA A 10 -9.38 3.21 -5.44
C ALA A 10 -10.90 3.07 -5.64
N GLY A 11 -11.57 2.46 -4.67
CA GLY A 11 -13.02 2.48 -4.53
C GLY A 11 -13.49 3.68 -3.71
N SER A 12 -14.80 3.85 -3.53
CA SER A 12 -15.36 4.98 -2.76
C SER A 12 -14.96 4.99 -1.28
N SER A 13 -14.62 3.84 -0.70
CA SER A 13 -14.24 3.68 0.72
C SER A 13 -13.05 2.74 0.91
N SER A 14 -12.34 2.40 -0.16
CA SER A 14 -11.22 1.47 -0.13
C SER A 14 -10.11 1.83 -1.11
N LEU A 15 -8.90 1.39 -0.80
CA LEU A 15 -7.73 1.50 -1.66
C LEU A 15 -6.97 0.17 -1.65
N LYS A 16 -7.01 -0.55 -2.77
CA LYS A 16 -6.24 -1.77 -2.99
C LYS A 16 -5.01 -1.43 -3.81
N PHE A 17 -3.86 -2.00 -3.44
CA PHE A 17 -2.62 -1.75 -4.16
C PHE A 17 -1.75 -3.01 -4.28
N GLN A 18 -0.91 -3.03 -5.31
CA GLN A 18 0.15 -4.01 -5.50
C GLN A 18 1.40 -3.32 -6.02
N LEU A 19 2.56 -3.71 -5.49
CA LEU A 19 3.88 -3.30 -5.93
C LEU A 19 4.55 -4.50 -6.61
N LEU A 20 4.90 -4.34 -7.88
CA LEU A 20 5.45 -5.37 -8.73
C LEU A 20 6.88 -5.00 -9.14
N GLU A 21 7.76 -6.00 -9.20
CA GLU A 21 9.06 -5.91 -9.86
C GLU A 21 8.93 -6.39 -11.31
N MET A 22 9.27 -5.51 -12.24
CA MET A 22 9.11 -5.72 -13.69
C MET A 22 10.47 -5.80 -14.38
N PRO A 23 10.57 -6.56 -15.48
CA PRO A 23 9.48 -7.22 -16.23
C PRO A 23 9.01 -8.58 -15.71
N GLN A 24 9.67 -9.15 -14.69
CA GLN A 24 9.38 -10.51 -14.19
C GLN A 24 7.95 -10.67 -13.65
N GLY A 25 7.35 -9.59 -13.16
CA GLY A 25 6.01 -9.60 -12.58
C GLY A 25 5.97 -10.08 -11.13
N ASP A 26 7.11 -10.12 -10.45
CA ASP A 26 7.21 -10.58 -9.08
C ASP A 26 6.50 -9.60 -8.13
N MET A 27 5.62 -10.12 -7.26
CA MET A 27 4.87 -9.31 -6.32
C MET A 27 5.71 -9.02 -5.07
N LEU A 28 6.20 -7.80 -4.96
CA LEU A 28 6.99 -7.38 -3.79
C LEU A 28 6.11 -7.18 -2.57
N CYS A 29 4.96 -6.52 -2.77
CA CYS A 29 4.03 -6.18 -1.71
C CYS A 29 2.63 -5.96 -2.28
N GLN A 30 1.60 -6.24 -1.49
CA GLN A 30 0.23 -5.82 -1.80
C GLN A 30 -0.51 -5.48 -0.52
N GLY A 31 -1.60 -4.74 -0.66
CA GLY A 31 -2.41 -4.41 0.49
C GLY A 31 -3.74 -3.78 0.13
N LEU A 32 -4.47 -3.49 1.20
CA LEU A 32 -5.83 -3.03 1.17
C LEU A 32 -6.05 -2.11 2.37
N ILE A 33 -6.55 -0.92 2.10
CA ILE A 33 -7.08 0.02 3.09
C ILE A 33 -8.59 0.04 2.89
N GLU A 34 -9.36 -0.26 3.93
CA GLU A 34 -10.82 -0.30 3.90
C GLU A 34 -11.41 0.63 4.95
N ARG A 35 -12.68 1.04 4.73
CA ARG A 35 -13.41 1.95 5.62
C ARG A 35 -12.73 3.32 5.70
N ILE A 36 -12.19 3.79 4.58
CA ILE A 36 -11.71 5.17 4.44
C ILE A 36 -12.87 6.12 4.75
N GLY A 37 -12.61 7.16 5.53
CA GLY A 37 -13.61 8.07 6.10
C GLY A 37 -14.14 7.65 7.47
N MET A 38 -13.58 6.59 8.07
CA MET A 38 -13.98 6.09 9.40
C MET A 38 -12.81 6.08 10.39
N ALA A 39 -13.14 6.10 11.68
CA ALA A 39 -12.14 6.05 12.76
C ALA A 39 -11.50 4.67 12.92
N ASP A 40 -12.11 3.63 12.35
CA ASP A 40 -11.72 2.24 12.42
C ASP A 40 -11.31 1.67 11.04
N ALA A 41 -10.64 2.49 10.23
CA ALA A 41 -10.14 2.04 8.94
C ALA A 41 -9.17 0.86 9.11
N GLN A 42 -9.32 -0.14 8.26
CA GLN A 42 -8.56 -1.38 8.35
C GLN A 42 -7.47 -1.38 7.30
N VAL A 43 -6.23 -1.54 7.73
CA VAL A 43 -5.06 -1.57 6.86
C VAL A 43 -4.46 -2.96 6.92
N THR A 44 -4.39 -3.62 5.77
CA THR A 44 -3.69 -4.90 5.61
C THR A 44 -2.61 -4.76 4.56
N ILE A 45 -1.37 -5.12 4.91
CA ILE A 45 -0.24 -5.14 3.99
C ILE A 45 0.45 -6.50 4.09
N LYS A 46 0.79 -7.10 2.95
CA LYS A 46 1.47 -8.39 2.90
C LYS A 46 2.58 -8.43 1.86
N THR A 47 3.66 -9.11 2.20
CA THR A 47 4.74 -9.55 1.32
C THR A 47 4.70 -11.07 1.22
N HIS A 48 5.71 -11.69 0.60
CA HIS A 48 5.86 -13.14 0.59
C HIS A 48 6.09 -13.75 1.98
N SER A 49 6.68 -13.00 2.91
CA SER A 49 7.11 -13.52 4.22
C SER A 49 6.38 -12.90 5.41
N GLN A 50 5.77 -11.73 5.24
CA GLN A 50 5.22 -10.95 6.34
C GLN A 50 3.82 -10.44 6.00
N LYS A 51 3.00 -10.29 7.05
CA LYS A 51 1.67 -9.71 6.98
C LYS A 51 1.51 -8.77 8.17
N TRP A 52 1.09 -7.54 7.91
CA TRP A 52 0.75 -6.55 8.90
C TRP A 52 -0.73 -6.21 8.80
N GLN A 53 -1.36 -6.05 9.95
CA GLN A 53 -2.74 -5.62 10.07
C GLN A 53 -2.84 -4.61 11.20
N GLU A 54 -3.54 -3.51 10.95
CA GLU A 54 -3.80 -2.48 11.94
C GLU A 54 -5.15 -1.81 11.68
N THR A 55 -5.70 -1.25 12.74
CA THR A 55 -6.92 -0.44 12.70
C THR A 55 -6.56 0.96 13.13
N VAL A 56 -6.71 1.92 12.23
CA VAL A 56 -6.33 3.32 12.43
C VAL A 56 -7.36 4.25 11.79
N PRO A 57 -7.55 5.48 12.30
CA PRO A 57 -8.38 6.45 11.62
C PRO A 57 -7.77 6.86 10.28
N VAL A 58 -8.57 6.89 9.22
CA VAL A 58 -8.17 7.38 7.89
C VAL A 58 -9.28 8.29 7.37
N ALA A 59 -9.03 9.59 7.30
CA ALA A 59 -10.09 10.57 7.03
C ALA A 59 -10.56 10.57 5.57
N ASP A 60 -9.65 10.38 4.62
CA ASP A 60 -9.94 10.39 3.19
C ASP A 60 -8.89 9.61 2.39
N HIS A 61 -9.02 9.58 1.06
CA HIS A 61 -8.07 8.88 0.18
C HIS A 61 -6.67 9.50 0.16
N ARG A 62 -6.54 10.81 0.44
CA ARG A 62 -5.22 11.46 0.53
C ARG A 62 -4.48 10.96 1.77
N ASP A 63 -5.17 10.85 2.89
CA ASP A 63 -4.66 10.23 4.10
C ASP A 63 -4.31 8.76 3.84
N ALA A 64 -5.17 8.01 3.15
CA ALA A 64 -4.90 6.61 2.80
C ALA A 64 -3.62 6.45 1.96
N VAL A 65 -3.38 7.32 0.97
CA VAL A 65 -2.15 7.30 0.14
C VAL A 65 -0.92 7.72 0.95
N THR A 66 -1.07 8.69 1.86
CA THR A 66 0.02 9.13 2.74
C THR A 66 0.44 7.99 3.67
N LEU A 67 -0.54 7.37 4.34
CA LEU A 67 -0.34 6.20 5.18
C LEU A 67 0.30 5.04 4.40
N LEU A 68 -0.21 4.75 3.19
CA LEU A 68 0.38 3.72 2.33
C LEU A 68 1.87 3.95 2.10
N ARG A 69 2.26 5.18 1.73
CA ARG A 69 3.68 5.54 1.50
C ARG A 69 4.52 5.32 2.76
N GLU A 70 4.05 5.77 3.92
CA GLU A 70 4.75 5.59 5.19
C GLU A 70 4.95 4.10 5.51
N LYS A 71 3.91 3.29 5.35
CA LYS A 71 3.96 1.85 5.64
C LYS A 71 4.87 1.10 4.68
N LEU A 72 4.86 1.43 3.39
CA LEU A 72 5.76 0.81 2.42
C LEU A 72 7.25 1.08 2.72
N LEU A 73 7.58 2.28 3.20
CA LEU A 73 8.94 2.62 3.62
C LEU A 73 9.28 1.99 4.97
N GLY A 74 8.38 2.07 5.95
CA GLY A 74 8.57 1.52 7.30
C GLY A 74 8.73 -0.01 7.31
N TYR A 75 7.93 -0.72 6.51
CA TYR A 75 7.99 -2.17 6.35
C TYR A 75 9.07 -2.63 5.35
N ARG A 76 9.85 -1.68 4.80
CA ARG A 76 10.92 -1.93 3.83
C ARG A 76 10.46 -2.67 2.57
N CYS A 77 9.18 -2.55 2.22
CA CYS A 77 8.66 -2.96 0.92
C CYS A 77 9.28 -2.10 -0.21
N LEU A 78 9.72 -0.88 0.12
CA LEU A 78 10.52 0.00 -0.73
C LEU A 78 11.71 0.56 0.06
N LYS A 79 12.87 0.67 -0.61
CA LYS A 79 14.05 1.36 -0.03
C LYS A 79 13.93 2.89 -0.13
N SER A 80 13.28 3.39 -1.19
CA SER A 80 12.97 4.80 -1.39
C SER A 80 11.84 4.96 -2.42
N LEU A 81 11.09 6.06 -2.34
CA LEU A 81 10.16 6.50 -3.37
C LEU A 81 10.81 7.64 -4.15
N GLY A 82 11.34 7.32 -5.34
CA GLY A 82 11.70 8.34 -6.32
C GLY A 82 10.45 8.70 -7.11
N VAL A 83 9.75 9.76 -6.70
CA VAL A 83 8.75 10.38 -7.57
C VAL A 83 9.56 11.17 -8.61
N ARG A 84 9.53 10.71 -9.86
CA ARG A 84 9.95 11.52 -11.01
C ARG A 84 8.74 12.23 -11.57
#